data_AF-A0A4R5U7D3-F1
#
_entry.id   AF-A0A4R5U7D3-F1
#
_cell.length_a   1.000
_cell.length_b   1.000
_cell.length_c   1.000
_cell.angle_alpha   90.00
_cell.angle_beta   90.00
_cell.angle_gamma   90.00
#
_symmetry.space_group_name_H-M   'P 1'
#
loop_
_entity.id
_entity.type
_entity.pdbx_description
1 polymer ?
#
loop_
_entity_poly.entity_id
_entity_poly.type
_entity_poly.pdbx_seq_one_letter_code
_entity_poly.pdbx_strand_id
1 'polypeptide(L)'
;MRHLVIAILLAANIISAIGVVHARHDYRQLYIDLTRLERARDELNIDFGRLQLEQATWAMSNRVDQVARERLGMRFPETAEIVVVRP
;
A
#
# COMPACT_ATOMS: atom_id res chain seq x y z
N MET A 1 -54.97 11.81 28.54
CA MET A 1 -54.35 10.83 27.62
C MET A 1 -53.63 11.49 26.44
N ARG A 2 -54.31 12.25 25.56
CA ARG A 2 -53.72 12.85 24.34
C ARG A 2 -52.44 13.65 24.57
N HIS A 3 -52.42 14.50 25.59
CA HIS A 3 -51.26 15.36 25.89
C HIS A 3 -50.02 14.58 26.36
N LEU A 4 -50.22 13.45 27.08
CA LEU A 4 -49.12 12.56 27.47
C LEU A 4 -48.50 11.88 26.25
N VAL A 5 -49.32 11.41 25.31
CA VAL A 5 -48.84 10.80 24.07
C VAL A 5 -48.00 11.79 23.27
N ILE A 6 -48.47 13.05 23.14
CA ILE A 6 -47.72 14.11 22.45
C ILE A 6 -46.39 14.40 23.14
N ALA A 7 -46.39 14.48 24.48
CA ALA A 7 -45.16 14.71 25.24
C ALA A 7 -44.13 13.57 25.04
N ILE A 8 -44.58 12.32 25.03
CA ILE A 8 -43.73 11.15 24.78
C ILE A 8 -43.14 11.20 23.37
N LEU A 9 -43.96 11.52 22.36
CA LEU A 9 -43.49 11.62 20.97
C LEU A 9 -42.47 12.76 20.80
N LEU A 10 -42.68 13.90 21.45
CA LEU A 10 -41.71 15.00 21.45
C LEU A 10 -40.39 14.58 22.11
N ALA A 11 -40.45 13.92 23.26
CA ALA A 11 -39.24 13.42 23.93
C ALA A 11 -38.51 12.40 23.06
N ALA A 12 -39.23 11.44 22.46
CA ALA A 12 -38.66 10.44 21.56
C ALA A 12 -38.01 11.09 20.32
N ASN A 13 -38.64 12.13 19.76
CA ASN A 13 -38.09 12.87 18.63
C ASN A 13 -36.78 13.60 18.99
N ILE A 14 -36.74 14.26 20.14
CA ILE A 14 -35.53 14.95 20.63
C ILE A 14 -34.40 13.94 20.88
N ILE A 15 -34.71 12.82 21.54
CA ILE A 15 -33.73 11.76 21.81
C ILE A 15 -33.18 11.20 20.49
N SER A 16 -34.04 10.95 19.50
CA SER A 16 -33.64 10.50 18.18
C SER A 16 -32.73 11.51 17.48
N ALA A 17 -33.09 12.80 17.50
CA ALA A 17 -32.29 13.85 16.89
C ALA A 17 -30.87 13.94 17.50
N ILE A 18 -30.77 13.87 18.83
CA ILE A 18 -29.47 13.85 19.53
C ILE A 18 -28.68 12.59 19.15
N GLY A 19 -29.33 11.43 19.12
CA GLY A 19 -28.70 10.17 18.72
C GLY A 19 -28.12 10.22 17.30
N VAL A 20 -28.85 10.80 16.34
CA VAL A 20 -28.36 10.97 14.96
C VAL A 20 -27.15 11.89 14.90
N VAL A 21 -27.16 13.02 15.62
CA VAL A 21 -26.02 13.95 15.66
C VAL A 21 -24.79 13.27 16.28
N HIS A 22 -24.98 12.53 17.37
CA HIS A 22 -23.90 11.80 18.03
C HIS A 22 -23.31 10.73 17.11
N ALA A 23 -24.14 9.87 16.51
CA ALA A 23 -23.69 8.86 15.56
C ALA A 23 -22.94 9.46 14.36
N ARG A 24 -23.40 10.63 13.87
CA ARG A 24 -22.72 11.33 12.78
C ARG A 24 -21.37 11.91 13.21
N HIS A 25 -21.24 12.34 14.45
CA HIS A 25 -19.99 12.82 15.01
C HIS A 25 -18.98 11.68 15.14
N ASP A 26 -19.39 10.55 15.71
CA ASP A 26 -18.54 9.37 15.87
C ASP A 26 -18.09 8.83 14.51
N TYR A 27 -19.02 8.72 13.56
CA TYR A 27 -18.70 8.32 12.18
C TYR A 27 -17.59 9.21 11.59
N ARG A 28 -17.66 10.53 11.80
CA ARG A 28 -16.67 11.46 11.28
C ARG A 28 -15.30 11.23 11.89
N GLN A 29 -15.22 10.98 13.20
CA GLN A 29 -13.95 10.70 13.88
C GLN A 29 -13.34 9.39 13.38
N LEU A 30 -14.12 8.30 13.39
CA LEU A 30 -13.65 6.99 12.92
C LEU A 30 -13.21 7.04 11.46
N TYR A 31 -13.93 7.78 10.61
CA TYR A 31 -13.56 7.93 9.21
C TYR A 31 -12.23 8.67 9.02
N ILE A 32 -11.95 9.70 9.83
CA ILE A 32 -10.67 10.41 9.80
C ILE A 32 -9.53 9.46 10.20
N ASP A 33 -9.72 8.67 11.25
CA ASP A 33 -8.70 7.72 11.73
C ASP A 33 -8.44 6.61 10.71
N LEU A 34 -9.50 6.06 10.11
CA LEU A 34 -9.39 5.07 9.03
C LEU A 34 -8.60 5.65 7.85
N THR A 35 -9.00 6.85 7.39
CA THR A 35 -8.34 7.51 6.25
C THR A 35 -6.86 7.78 6.55
N ARG A 36 -6.52 8.14 7.79
CA ARG A 36 -5.13 8.32 8.22
C ARG A 36 -4.33 7.03 8.11
N LEU A 37 -4.89 5.92 8.58
CA LEU A 37 -4.23 4.62 8.56
C LEU A 37 -4.06 4.09 7.13
N GLU A 38 -5.07 4.26 6.28
CA GLU A 38 -5.00 3.91 4.86
C GLU A 38 -3.89 4.66 4.14
N ARG A 39 -3.75 5.97 4.37
CA ARG A 39 -2.66 6.77 3.79
C ARG A 39 -1.29 6.26 4.21
N ALA A 40 -1.11 5.94 5.49
CA ALA A 40 0.16 5.39 5.98
C ALA A 40 0.49 4.03 5.34
N ARG A 41 -0.52 3.17 5.17
CA ARG A 41 -0.37 1.89 4.46
C ARG A 41 0.04 2.12 3.00
N ASP A 42 -0.62 3.04 2.32
CA ASP A 42 -0.38 3.30 0.90
C ASP A 42 1.02 3.87 0.66
N GLU A 43 1.49 4.77 1.54
CA GLU A 43 2.87 5.28 1.53
C GLU A 43 3.88 4.14 1.71
N LEU A 44 3.65 3.25 2.69
CA LEU A 44 4.52 2.09 2.91
C LEU A 44 4.54 1.15 1.69
N ASN A 45 3.40 0.95 1.02
CA ASN A 45 3.31 0.13 -0.19
C ASN A 45 4.08 0.76 -1.37
N ILE A 46 4.05 2.08 -1.50
CA ILE A 46 4.83 2.82 -2.51
C ILE A 46 6.33 2.60 -2.27
N ASP A 47 6.77 2.79 -1.02
CA ASP A 47 8.18 2.59 -0.65
C ASP A 47 8.62 1.15 -0.86
N PHE A 48 7.80 0.18 -0.47
CA PHE A 48 8.06 -1.23 -0.71
C PHE A 48 8.15 -1.54 -2.22
N GLY A 49 7.27 -0.97 -3.03
CA GLY A 49 7.33 -1.07 -4.49
C GLY A 49 8.65 -0.53 -5.05
N ARG A 50 9.10 0.64 -4.58
CA ARG A 50 10.38 1.24 -4.95
C ARG A 50 11.55 0.33 -4.58
N LEU A 51 11.58 -0.17 -3.35
CA LEU A 51 12.64 -1.07 -2.88
C LEU A 51 12.68 -2.39 -3.66
N GLN A 52 11.54 -2.91 -4.12
CA GLN A 52 11.51 -4.09 -4.98
C GLN A 52 12.11 -3.80 -6.36
N LEU A 53 11.82 -2.63 -6.96
CA LEU A 53 12.42 -2.22 -8.24
C LEU A 53 13.93 -2.00 -8.12
N GLU A 54 14.37 -1.41 -7.01
CA GLU A 54 15.80 -1.30 -6.69
C GLU A 54 16.43 -2.70 -6.61
N GLN A 55 15.88 -3.63 -5.82
CA GLN A 55 16.41 -4.99 -5.73
C GLN A 55 16.42 -5.74 -7.07
N ALA A 56 15.37 -5.63 -7.88
CA ALA A 56 15.29 -6.26 -9.20
C ALA A 56 16.40 -5.77 -10.13
N THR A 57 16.75 -4.48 -10.05
CA THR A 57 17.85 -3.88 -10.82
C THR A 57 19.21 -4.44 -10.40
N TRP A 58 19.40 -4.72 -9.11
CA TRP A 58 20.65 -5.30 -8.59
C TRP A 58 20.76 -6.82 -8.86
N ALA A 59 19.64 -7.50 -9.07
CA ALA A 59 19.58 -8.95 -9.26
C ALA A 59 19.85 -9.43 -10.70
N MET A 60 19.67 -8.58 -11.74
CA MET A 60 19.49 -9.12 -13.09
C MET A 60 20.69 -9.17 -14.05
N SER A 61 21.81 -8.46 -13.86
CA SER A 61 22.94 -8.63 -14.80
C SER A 61 24.28 -8.13 -14.28
N ASN A 62 24.32 -6.93 -13.70
CA ASN A 62 25.59 -6.28 -13.35
C ASN A 62 26.37 -7.02 -12.27
N ARG A 63 25.70 -7.59 -11.26
CA ARG A 63 26.40 -8.30 -10.18
C ARG A 63 26.96 -9.66 -10.62
N VAL A 64 26.27 -10.35 -11.53
CA VAL A 64 26.77 -11.62 -12.09
C VAL A 64 27.97 -11.34 -12.99
N ASP A 65 27.87 -10.36 -13.89
CA ASP A 65 28.95 -10.02 -14.82
C ASP A 65 30.18 -9.44 -14.09
N GLN A 66 29.96 -8.64 -13.04
CA GLN A 66 31.05 -8.11 -12.21
C GLN A 66 31.73 -9.19 -11.37
N VAL A 67 30.97 -10.10 -10.75
CA VAL A 67 31.56 -11.25 -10.03
C VAL A 67 32.28 -12.20 -11.00
N ALA A 68 31.74 -12.41 -12.20
CA ALA A 68 32.38 -13.23 -13.23
C ALA A 68 33.73 -12.63 -13.68
N ARG A 69 33.79 -11.31 -13.91
CA ARG A 69 35.05 -10.64 -14.28
C ARG A 69 36.04 -10.55 -13.13
N GLU A 70 35.60 -10.12 -11.94
CA GLU A 70 36.50 -9.81 -10.82
C GLU A 70 36.92 -11.03 -10.00
N ARG A 71 36.02 -12.00 -9.79
CA ARG A 71 36.32 -13.20 -8.98
C ARG A 71 36.64 -14.43 -9.81
N LEU A 72 36.05 -14.56 -11.01
CA LEU A 72 36.27 -15.71 -11.88
C LEU A 72 37.22 -15.40 -13.06
N GLY A 73 37.66 -14.14 -13.20
CA GLY A 73 38.57 -13.73 -14.28
C GLY A 73 37.98 -13.89 -15.69
N MET A 74 36.66 -14.02 -15.80
CA MET A 74 35.99 -14.22 -17.09
C MET A 74 36.11 -12.96 -17.94
N ARG A 75 36.53 -13.11 -19.20
CA ARG A 75 36.58 -12.06 -20.22
C ARG A 75 35.64 -12.43 -21.37
N PHE A 76 35.13 -11.43 -22.09
CA PHE A 76 34.42 -11.71 -23.32
C PHE A 76 35.37 -12.38 -24.32
N PRO A 77 34.97 -13.50 -24.95
CA PRO A 77 35.80 -14.17 -25.94
C PRO A 77 35.94 -13.29 -27.18
N GLU A 78 37.12 -13.34 -27.80
CA GLU A 78 37.40 -12.61 -29.03
C GLU A 78 36.73 -13.32 -30.22
N THR A 79 36.46 -12.60 -31.32
CA THR A 79 35.75 -13.14 -32.50
C THR A 79 36.39 -14.43 -33.05
N ALA A 80 37.69 -14.61 -32.87
CA ALA A 80 38.42 -15.81 -33.28
C ALA A 80 38.16 -17.04 -32.39
N GLU A 81 37.61 -16.87 -31.19
CA GLU A 81 37.36 -17.93 -30.21
C GLU A 81 35.90 -18.46 -30.27
N ILE A 82 35.05 -17.87 -31.12
CA ILE A 82 33.64 -18.23 -31.25
C ILE A 82 33.46 -19.28 -32.36
N VAL A 83 33.10 -20.51 -31.99
CA VAL A 83 32.78 -21.60 -32.92
C VAL A 83 31.28 -21.86 -32.93
N VAL A 84 30.63 -21.65 -34.08
CA VAL A 84 29.20 -21.92 -34.27
C VAL A 84 29.00 -23.38 -34.66
N VAL A 85 28.47 -24.19 -33.73
CA VAL A 85 28.10 -25.58 -34.00
C VAL A 85 26.68 -25.58 -34.58
N ARG A 86 26.51 -26.06 -35.82
CA ARG A 86 25.19 -26.32 -36.40
C ARG A 86 24.69 -27.70 -35.92
N PRO A 87 23.39 -27.83 -35.61
CA PRO A 87 22.81 -29.07 -35.13
C PRO A 87 22.88 -30.20 -36.17
#